data_AF-A0A369H6R6-F1
#
_entry.id   AF-A0A369H6R6-F1
#
_cell.length_a   1.000
_cell.length_b   1.000
_cell.length_c   1.000
_cell.angle_alpha   90.00
_cell.angle_beta   90.00
_cell.angle_gamma   90.00
#
_symmetry.space_group_name_H-M   'P 1'
#
loop_
_entity.id
_entity.type
_entity.pdbx_description
1 polymer ?
#
loop_
_entity_poly.entity_id
_entity_poly.type
_entity_poly.pdbx_seq_one_letter_code
_entity_poly.pdbx_strand_id
1 'polypeptide(L)'
;MASSNLTMAVLGCGTMGIAILNGVLTSLHEPKPLPTPSPSGDSSPAEELPQVLPSRFIACVRSAQSAERVAAALKAHSSVVSVVRNDNVKAAEQADVILLACKPYMVDKVLGEPGLRDALRGKLIISICAGISVQHLRRALQDDSIHVPDESTIFVRAMCNTAALIRESMTVIGISDPPLPPKDKTLVTWIFKRVGDVIHLPDSAMDVTTALVGSAPAMFSLMLEAAVDGAVAMGLTRVDAQRMATQAMRGTTGLIQAGEHPTVLREKVSTPGGCTIGGLLVLEEGGVRGAVSRAIRETTCVASQLGKGVQGVNGTRPPLKD
;
A
#
# COMPACT_ATOMS: atom_id res chain seq x y z
N MET A 1 -31.07 9.24 -18.48
CA MET A 1 -30.47 8.16 -17.66
C MET A 1 -29.49 8.84 -16.71
N ALA A 2 -29.75 8.80 -15.40
CA ALA A 2 -28.90 9.50 -14.44
C ALA A 2 -27.50 8.85 -14.44
N SER A 3 -26.53 9.54 -15.01
CA SER A 3 -25.10 9.26 -14.82
C SER A 3 -24.81 9.42 -13.33
N SER A 4 -24.82 8.33 -12.56
CA SER A 4 -24.52 8.37 -11.13
C SER A 4 -23.07 8.81 -10.95
N ASN A 5 -22.86 10.07 -10.55
CA ASN A 5 -21.54 10.62 -10.25
C ASN A 5 -21.06 10.07 -8.91
N LEU A 6 -20.20 9.06 -8.95
CA LEU A 6 -19.58 8.51 -7.74
C LEU A 6 -18.52 9.48 -7.22
N THR A 7 -18.56 9.78 -5.92
CA THR A 7 -17.61 10.67 -5.25
C THR A 7 -16.70 9.86 -4.33
N MET A 8 -15.39 10.03 -4.47
CA MET A 8 -14.38 9.39 -3.63
C MET A 8 -13.72 10.42 -2.70
N ALA A 9 -13.78 10.20 -1.39
CA ALA A 9 -13.06 11.02 -0.41
C ALA A 9 -11.87 10.27 0.19
N VAL A 10 -10.79 11.00 0.47
CA VAL A 10 -9.59 10.50 1.15
C VAL A 10 -9.47 11.17 2.51
N LEU A 11 -9.68 10.40 3.58
CA LEU A 11 -9.50 10.86 4.95
C LEU A 11 -8.04 10.68 5.38
N GLY A 12 -7.32 11.79 5.57
CA GLY A 12 -5.88 11.76 5.85
C GLY A 12 -5.04 11.69 4.58
N CYS A 13 -5.28 12.58 3.61
CA CYS A 13 -4.60 12.60 2.32
C CYS A 13 -3.11 13.05 2.42
N GLY A 14 -2.26 12.13 2.89
CA GLY A 14 -0.80 12.26 2.86
C GLY A 14 -0.19 11.70 1.57
N THR A 15 1.04 11.20 1.65
CA THR A 15 1.78 10.64 0.49
C THR A 15 0.99 9.54 -0.22
N MET A 16 0.42 8.59 0.52
CA MET A 16 -0.34 7.49 -0.08
C MET A 16 -1.68 7.95 -0.67
N GLY A 17 -2.39 8.86 0.01
CA GLY A 17 -3.61 9.47 -0.54
C GLY A 17 -3.36 10.19 -1.86
N ILE A 18 -2.28 10.97 -1.94
CA ILE A 18 -1.84 11.63 -3.17
C ILE A 18 -1.53 10.61 -4.26
N ALA A 19 -0.74 9.57 -3.95
CA ALA A 19 -0.35 8.55 -4.93
C ALA A 19 -1.56 7.84 -5.55
N ILE A 20 -2.51 7.42 -4.71
CA ILE A 20 -3.73 6.72 -5.14
C ILE A 20 -4.64 7.64 -5.95
N LEU A 21 -4.90 8.86 -5.47
CA LEU A 21 -5.70 9.84 -6.22
C LEU A 21 -5.07 10.15 -7.57
N ASN A 22 -3.76 10.43 -7.60
CA ASN A 22 -3.06 10.77 -8.84
C ASN A 22 -3.13 9.61 -9.85
N GLY A 23 -2.92 8.37 -9.41
CA GLY A 23 -3.02 7.19 -10.27
C GLY A 23 -4.42 7.01 -10.85
N VAL A 24 -5.46 7.13 -10.02
CA VAL A 24 -6.86 7.07 -10.45
C VAL A 24 -7.18 8.18 -11.45
N LEU A 25 -6.86 9.43 -11.10
CA LEU A 25 -7.15 10.61 -11.92
C LEU A 25 -6.43 10.57 -13.27
N THR A 26 -5.14 10.21 -13.29
CA THR A 26 -4.37 10.06 -14.53
C THR A 26 -5.02 9.02 -15.44
N SER A 27 -5.44 7.90 -14.87
CA SER A 27 -6.02 6.80 -15.65
C SER A 27 -7.43 7.08 -16.19
N LEU A 28 -8.16 8.01 -15.56
CA LEU A 28 -9.44 8.49 -16.12
C LEU A 28 -9.23 9.36 -17.38
N HIS A 29 -8.05 9.96 -17.55
CA HIS A 29 -7.70 10.76 -18.73
C HIS A 29 -6.90 9.96 -19.76
N GLU A 30 -6.16 8.94 -19.31
CA GLU A 30 -5.36 8.03 -20.14
C GLU A 30 -5.81 6.57 -19.88
N PRO A 31 -6.85 6.07 -20.57
CA PRO A 31 -7.45 4.76 -20.29
C PRO A 31 -6.58 3.55 -20.67
N LYS A 32 -5.28 3.76 -20.96
CA LYS A 32 -4.38 2.67 -21.32
C LYS A 32 -4.08 1.84 -20.06
N PRO A 33 -4.33 0.52 -20.08
CA PRO A 33 -3.95 -0.35 -18.96
C PRO A 33 -2.44 -0.22 -18.69
N LEU A 34 -2.06 -0.28 -17.41
CA LEU A 34 -0.66 -0.52 -17.07
C LEU A 34 -0.24 -1.85 -17.73
N PRO A 35 1.00 -1.97 -18.23
CA PRO A 35 1.50 -3.25 -18.70
C PRO A 35 1.38 -4.24 -17.54
N THR A 36 0.53 -5.26 -17.70
CA THR A 36 0.46 -6.36 -16.75
C THR A 36 1.77 -7.11 -16.81
N PRO A 37 2.52 -7.27 -15.71
CA PRO A 37 3.61 -8.24 -15.71
C PRO A 37 3.02 -9.62 -16.06
N SER A 38 3.74 -10.38 -16.89
CA SER A 38 3.36 -11.72 -17.32
C SER A 38 2.96 -12.59 -16.11
N PRO A 39 1.92 -13.43 -16.23
CA PRO A 39 1.42 -14.18 -15.09
C PRO A 39 2.43 -15.25 -14.68
N SER A 40 3.13 -15.02 -13.57
CA SER A 40 3.72 -16.09 -12.78
C SER A 40 2.72 -16.48 -11.69
N GLY A 41 1.62 -17.12 -12.11
CA GLY A 41 0.59 -17.66 -11.21
C GLY A 41 -0.82 -17.09 -11.41
N ASP A 42 -1.81 -17.92 -11.10
CA ASP A 42 -3.27 -17.74 -11.26
C ASP A 42 -3.89 -16.68 -10.31
N SER A 43 -3.07 -15.81 -9.70
CA SER A 43 -3.45 -14.98 -8.54
C SER A 43 -3.77 -13.53 -8.86
N SER A 44 -3.45 -13.03 -10.06
CA SER A 44 -3.78 -11.66 -10.47
C SER A 44 -5.14 -11.67 -11.20
N PRO A 45 -6.20 -11.07 -10.64
CA PRO A 45 -7.52 -11.10 -11.26
C PRO A 45 -7.52 -10.36 -12.60
N ALA A 46 -8.26 -10.90 -13.58
CA ALA A 46 -8.55 -10.21 -14.83
C ALA A 46 -9.21 -8.85 -14.54
N GLU A 47 -8.79 -7.80 -15.25
CA GLU A 47 -9.27 -6.44 -15.00
C GLU A 47 -10.68 -6.26 -15.61
N GLU A 48 -11.69 -6.41 -14.76
CA GLU A 48 -13.05 -5.99 -15.08
C GLU A 48 -13.23 -4.49 -14.80
N LEU A 49 -13.86 -3.77 -15.73
CA LEU A 49 -14.18 -2.36 -15.54
C LEU A 49 -15.40 -2.21 -14.60
N PRO A 50 -15.32 -1.35 -13.57
CA PRO A 50 -16.47 -1.05 -12.73
C PRO A 50 -17.60 -0.42 -13.55
N GLN A 51 -18.85 -0.71 -13.17
CA GLN A 51 -20.02 -0.12 -13.83
C GLN A 51 -20.10 1.40 -13.65
N VAL A 52 -19.61 1.91 -12.52
CA VAL A 52 -19.58 3.33 -12.19
C VAL A 52 -18.19 3.69 -11.69
N LEU A 53 -17.58 4.70 -12.31
CA LEU A 53 -16.28 5.23 -11.92
C LEU A 53 -16.43 6.53 -11.12
N PRO A 54 -15.50 6.82 -10.20
CA PRO A 54 -15.48 8.09 -9.49
C PRO A 54 -15.23 9.24 -10.48
N SER A 55 -16.07 10.28 -10.41
CA SER A 55 -15.94 11.50 -11.23
C SER A 55 -15.65 12.75 -10.40
N ARG A 56 -15.78 12.66 -9.08
CA ARG A 56 -15.49 13.73 -8.12
C ARG A 56 -14.63 13.20 -6.99
N PHE A 57 -13.69 14.02 -6.52
CA PHE A 57 -12.70 13.61 -5.52
C PHE A 57 -12.57 14.66 -4.43
N ILE A 58 -12.45 14.21 -3.19
CA ILE A 58 -12.25 15.08 -2.02
C ILE A 58 -11.00 14.60 -1.28
N ALA A 59 -10.05 15.49 -1.05
CA ALA A 59 -8.84 15.21 -0.28
C ALA A 59 -8.88 15.95 1.06
N CYS A 60 -9.03 15.20 2.16
CA CYS A 60 -9.09 15.76 3.51
C CYS A 60 -7.71 15.76 4.15
N VAL A 61 -7.30 16.94 4.63
CA VAL A 61 -6.03 17.14 5.33
C VAL A 61 -6.22 17.93 6.62
N ARG A 62 -5.20 17.88 7.49
CA ARG A 62 -5.25 18.57 8.80
C ARG A 62 -4.57 19.94 8.80
N SER A 63 -3.49 20.10 8.04
CA SER A 63 -2.65 21.31 8.07
C SER A 63 -2.67 22.05 6.73
N ALA A 64 -2.47 23.37 6.77
CA ALA A 64 -2.34 24.21 5.57
C ALA A 64 -1.19 23.72 4.66
N GLN A 65 -0.04 23.39 5.24
CA GLN A 65 1.11 22.83 4.51
C GLN A 65 0.76 21.51 3.79
N SER A 66 -0.08 20.66 4.39
CA SER A 66 -0.54 19.44 3.72
C SER A 66 -1.51 19.75 2.59
N ALA A 67 -2.36 20.76 2.75
CA ALA A 67 -3.28 21.22 1.70
C ALA A 67 -2.52 21.75 0.49
N GLU A 68 -1.50 22.58 0.71
CA GLU A 68 -0.60 23.07 -0.35
C GLU A 68 0.10 21.92 -1.07
N ARG A 69 0.61 20.93 -0.32
CA ARG A 69 1.27 19.76 -0.90
C ARG A 69 0.32 18.95 -1.79
N VAL A 70 -0.89 18.68 -1.32
CA VAL A 70 -1.92 17.95 -2.09
C VAL A 70 -2.33 18.75 -3.32
N ALA A 71 -2.61 20.05 -3.17
CA ALA A 71 -3.00 20.92 -4.27
C ALA A 71 -1.90 21.04 -5.33
N ALA A 72 -0.63 21.11 -4.93
CA ALA A 72 0.50 21.12 -5.84
C ALA A 72 0.65 19.78 -6.58
N ALA A 73 0.55 18.66 -5.85
CA ALA A 73 0.70 17.33 -6.43
C ALA A 73 -0.45 16.97 -7.39
N LEU A 74 -1.67 17.46 -7.14
CA LEU A 74 -2.88 17.18 -7.94
C LEU A 74 -3.30 18.37 -8.81
N LYS A 75 -2.39 19.33 -9.07
CA LYS A 75 -2.70 20.58 -9.78
C LYS A 75 -3.35 20.35 -11.15
N ALA A 76 -2.89 19.33 -11.88
CA ALA A 76 -3.42 18.95 -13.19
C ALA A 76 -4.89 18.48 -13.15
N HIS A 77 -5.40 18.14 -11.96
CA HIS A 77 -6.74 17.59 -11.74
C HIS A 77 -7.61 18.48 -10.84
N SER A 78 -7.24 19.75 -10.69
CA SER A 78 -7.92 20.71 -9.80
C SER A 78 -9.39 20.98 -10.15
N SER A 79 -9.84 20.64 -11.36
CA SER A 79 -11.24 20.74 -11.78
C SER A 79 -12.15 19.69 -11.14
N VAL A 80 -11.60 18.55 -10.70
CA VAL A 80 -12.36 17.41 -10.17
C VAL A 80 -11.98 17.03 -8.73
N VAL A 81 -10.87 17.59 -8.22
CA VAL A 81 -10.39 17.37 -6.84
C VAL A 81 -10.64 18.62 -6.00
N SER A 82 -11.41 18.48 -4.92
CA SER A 82 -11.48 19.49 -3.86
C SER A 82 -10.53 19.12 -2.71
N VAL A 83 -9.82 20.12 -2.17
CA VAL A 83 -8.97 19.94 -0.99
C VAL A 83 -9.65 20.62 0.18
N VAL A 84 -9.97 19.86 1.22
CA VAL A 84 -10.65 20.36 2.42
C VAL A 84 -9.77 20.17 3.66
N ARG A 85 -9.91 21.08 4.63
CA ARG A 85 -9.08 21.11 5.83
C ARG A 85 -9.93 20.97 7.09
N ASN A 86 -9.60 19.99 7.93
CA ASN A 86 -10.29 19.71 9.19
C ASN A 86 -11.82 19.59 9.01
N ASP A 87 -12.25 18.90 7.95
CA ASP A 87 -13.66 18.79 7.59
C ASP A 87 -13.95 17.36 7.08
N ASN A 88 -13.63 16.36 7.90
CA ASN A 88 -13.77 14.95 7.53
C ASN A 88 -15.24 14.57 7.37
N VAL A 89 -16.11 15.09 8.26
CA VAL A 89 -17.55 14.82 8.25
C VAL A 89 -18.18 15.26 6.92
N LYS A 90 -17.99 16.53 6.53
CA LYS A 90 -18.57 17.05 5.29
C LYS A 90 -18.05 16.34 4.05
N ALA A 91 -16.78 15.92 4.07
CA ALA A 91 -16.23 15.12 2.98
C ALA A 91 -16.84 13.72 2.91
N ALA A 92 -17.07 13.08 4.06
CA ALA A 92 -17.73 11.78 4.13
C ALA A 92 -19.20 11.87 3.70
N GLU A 93 -19.93 12.91 4.10
CA GLU A 93 -21.32 13.16 3.69
C GLU A 93 -21.48 13.23 2.17
N GLN A 94 -20.52 13.88 1.48
CA GLN A 94 -20.53 14.06 0.03
C GLN A 94 -19.99 12.85 -0.75
N ALA A 95 -19.34 11.90 -0.08
CA ALA A 95 -18.66 10.79 -0.74
C ALA A 95 -19.48 9.50 -0.70
N ASP A 96 -19.29 8.65 -1.70
CA ASP A 96 -19.84 7.30 -1.75
C ASP A 96 -18.79 6.25 -1.34
N VAL A 97 -17.51 6.56 -1.61
CA VAL A 97 -16.36 5.72 -1.30
C VAL A 97 -15.35 6.52 -0.48
N ILE A 98 -14.88 5.91 0.60
CA ILE A 98 -13.95 6.51 1.55
C ILE A 98 -12.64 5.74 1.53
N LEU A 99 -11.55 6.41 1.19
CA LEU A 99 -10.20 5.90 1.40
C LEU A 99 -9.68 6.44 2.74
N LEU A 100 -9.58 5.57 3.74
CA LEU A 100 -8.98 5.89 5.02
C LEU A 100 -7.45 5.73 4.91
N ALA A 101 -6.75 6.86 4.79
CA ALA A 101 -5.32 6.94 4.51
C ALA A 101 -4.53 7.64 5.64
N CYS A 102 -5.09 7.74 6.84
CA CYS A 102 -4.41 8.29 7.99
C CYS A 102 -3.38 7.30 8.58
N LYS A 103 -2.51 7.78 9.47
CA LYS A 103 -1.58 6.91 10.18
C LYS A 103 -2.34 5.98 11.14
N PRO A 104 -1.88 4.74 11.39
CA PRO A 104 -2.61 3.78 12.23
C PRO A 104 -3.04 4.33 13.59
N TYR A 105 -2.14 5.01 14.32
CA TYR A 105 -2.45 5.60 15.64
C TYR A 105 -3.47 6.75 15.59
N MET A 106 -3.84 7.23 14.40
CA MET A 106 -4.83 8.30 14.23
C MET A 106 -6.23 7.75 13.95
N VAL A 107 -6.39 6.45 13.69
CA VAL A 107 -7.67 5.87 13.26
C VAL A 107 -8.77 6.14 14.29
N ASP A 108 -8.54 5.83 15.57
CA ASP A 108 -9.53 6.08 16.64
C ASP A 108 -9.94 7.54 16.71
N LYS A 109 -8.97 8.46 16.60
CA LYS A 109 -9.24 9.90 16.63
C LYS A 109 -10.03 10.38 15.42
N VAL A 110 -9.75 9.84 14.23
CA VAL A 110 -10.47 10.22 13.01
C VAL A 110 -11.89 9.66 13.05
N LEU A 111 -12.04 8.37 13.31
CA LEU A 111 -13.34 7.68 13.31
C LEU A 111 -14.24 8.13 14.48
N GLY A 112 -13.66 8.53 15.61
CA GLY A 112 -14.38 9.11 16.74
C GLY A 112 -14.74 10.61 16.60
N GLU A 113 -14.51 11.23 15.44
CA GLU A 113 -14.94 12.61 15.18
C GLU A 113 -16.48 12.70 15.22
N PRO A 114 -17.07 13.63 16.00
CA PRO A 114 -18.52 13.75 16.12
C PRO A 114 -19.21 13.91 14.76
N GLY A 115 -20.24 13.10 14.50
CA GLY A 115 -20.98 13.10 13.24
C GLY A 115 -20.34 12.26 12.12
N LEU A 116 -19.07 11.87 12.23
CA LEU A 116 -18.40 11.11 11.17
C LEU A 116 -19.02 9.72 11.00
N ARG A 117 -19.41 9.07 12.10
CA ARG A 117 -20.08 7.76 12.05
C ARG A 117 -21.32 7.79 11.16
N ASP A 118 -22.21 8.76 11.39
CA ASP A 118 -23.44 8.88 10.59
C ASP A 118 -23.14 9.27 9.16
N ALA A 119 -22.14 10.15 8.95
CA ALA A 119 -21.65 10.49 7.63
C ALA A 119 -21.02 9.30 6.88
N LEU A 120 -20.59 8.23 7.56
CA LEU A 120 -20.00 7.03 6.95
C LEU A 120 -21.00 5.89 6.71
N ARG A 121 -22.20 5.98 7.30
CA ARG A 121 -23.23 4.94 7.26
C ARG A 121 -23.57 4.50 5.84
N GLY A 122 -23.55 3.19 5.59
CA GLY A 122 -23.94 2.61 4.30
C GLY A 122 -22.91 2.75 3.18
N LYS A 123 -21.69 3.25 3.47
CA LYS A 123 -20.66 3.54 2.46
C LYS A 123 -19.60 2.44 2.40
N LEU A 124 -18.81 2.46 1.32
CA LEU A 124 -17.62 1.64 1.18
C LEU A 124 -16.40 2.35 1.78
N ILE A 125 -15.79 1.74 2.79
CA ILE A 125 -14.57 2.22 3.45
C ILE A 125 -13.40 1.30 3.10
N ILE A 126 -12.45 1.84 2.35
CA ILE A 126 -11.18 1.23 1.99
C ILE A 126 -10.12 1.72 2.98
N SER A 127 -9.66 0.86 3.88
CA SER A 127 -8.59 1.20 4.82
C SER A 127 -7.23 0.75 4.29
N ILE A 128 -6.29 1.69 4.22
CA ILE A 128 -4.87 1.41 3.95
C ILE A 128 -3.98 1.56 5.19
N CYS A 129 -4.60 1.59 6.37
CA CYS A 129 -3.90 1.76 7.64
C CYS A 129 -3.22 0.45 8.07
N ALA A 130 -1.89 0.47 8.14
CA ALA A 130 -1.08 -0.68 8.56
C ALA A 130 -1.54 -1.27 9.91
N GLY A 131 -1.71 -2.59 9.96
CA GLY A 131 -2.11 -3.35 11.16
C GLY A 131 -3.57 -3.19 11.58
N ILE A 132 -4.31 -2.18 11.13
CA ILE A 132 -5.68 -1.93 11.59
C ILE A 132 -6.63 -2.95 10.98
N SER A 133 -7.27 -3.76 11.83
CA SER A 133 -8.21 -4.80 11.39
C SER A 133 -9.61 -4.24 11.12
N VAL A 134 -10.45 -4.97 10.38
CA VAL A 134 -11.85 -4.59 10.16
C VAL A 134 -12.61 -4.51 11.49
N GLN A 135 -12.33 -5.42 12.43
CA GLN A 135 -12.94 -5.40 13.77
C GLN A 135 -12.51 -4.17 14.57
N HIS A 136 -11.29 -3.67 14.37
CA HIS A 136 -10.87 -2.39 14.95
C HIS A 136 -11.69 -1.25 14.34
N LEU A 137 -11.81 -1.17 13.01
CA LEU A 137 -12.57 -0.11 12.34
C LEU A 137 -14.04 -0.08 12.77
N ARG A 138 -14.67 -1.27 12.86
CA ARG A 138 -16.04 -1.39 13.36
C ARG A 138 -16.18 -0.86 14.79
N ARG A 139 -15.27 -1.26 15.70
CA ARG A 139 -15.26 -0.79 17.10
C ARG A 139 -15.04 0.72 17.20
N ALA A 140 -14.16 1.29 16.38
CA ALA A 140 -13.92 2.72 16.36
C ALA A 140 -15.12 3.54 15.86
N LEU A 141 -16.07 2.91 15.17
CA LEU A 141 -17.37 3.49 14.79
C LEU A 141 -18.54 3.02 15.65
N GLN A 142 -18.30 2.26 16.72
CA GLN A 142 -19.36 1.89 17.65
C GLN A 142 -19.73 3.09 18.53
N ASP A 143 -21.00 3.12 18.91
CA ASP A 143 -21.54 4.07 19.87
C ASP A 143 -22.18 3.24 20.98
N ASP A 144 -21.70 3.45 22.20
CA ASP A 144 -22.13 2.69 23.37
C ASP A 144 -23.64 2.82 23.63
N SER A 145 -24.31 3.84 23.06
CA SER A 145 -25.75 4.03 23.17
C SER A 145 -26.57 3.16 22.20
N ILE A 146 -25.96 2.58 21.16
CA ILE A 146 -26.65 1.77 20.14
C ILE A 146 -26.34 0.28 20.34
N HIS A 147 -27.36 -0.51 20.68
CA HIS A 147 -27.22 -1.93 20.98
C HIS A 147 -27.02 -2.83 19.75
N VAL A 148 -27.26 -2.34 18.53
CA VAL A 148 -27.13 -3.12 17.28
C VAL A 148 -26.01 -2.53 16.42
N PRO A 149 -25.00 -3.33 16.03
CA PRO A 149 -23.96 -2.89 15.09
C PRO A 149 -24.56 -2.44 13.75
N ASP A 150 -24.06 -1.33 13.21
CA ASP A 150 -24.41 -0.90 11.85
C ASP A 150 -23.64 -1.75 10.83
N GLU A 151 -24.31 -2.79 10.32
CA GLU A 151 -23.75 -3.67 9.28
C GLU A 151 -23.93 -3.10 7.86
N SER A 152 -24.50 -1.90 7.70
CA SER A 152 -24.65 -1.27 6.39
C SER A 152 -23.34 -0.74 5.81
N THR A 153 -22.39 -0.39 6.68
CA THR A 153 -21.07 0.14 6.29
C THR A 153 -20.13 -1.00 5.89
N ILE A 154 -19.61 -0.93 4.67
CA ILE A 154 -18.75 -1.98 4.10
C ILE A 154 -17.30 -1.63 4.32
N PHE A 155 -16.53 -2.54 4.90
CA PHE A 155 -15.09 -2.37 5.12
C PHE A 155 -14.28 -3.31 4.24
N VAL A 156 -13.22 -2.77 3.65
CA VAL A 156 -12.17 -3.53 2.98
C VAL A 156 -10.82 -3.00 3.40
N ARG A 157 -9.89 -3.91 3.69
CA ARG A 157 -8.49 -3.57 3.92
C ARG A 157 -7.72 -3.72 2.62
N ALA A 158 -6.86 -2.76 2.33
CA ALA A 158 -5.93 -2.82 1.21
C ALA A 158 -4.54 -2.39 1.69
N MET A 159 -3.52 -3.19 1.42
CA MET A 159 -2.15 -2.84 1.80
C MET A 159 -1.33 -2.63 0.54
N CYS A 160 -0.90 -1.38 0.35
CA CYS A 160 -0.07 -0.92 -0.77
C CYS A 160 1.22 -0.29 -0.25
N ASN A 161 2.05 0.26 -1.15
CA ASN A 161 3.32 0.88 -0.77
C ASN A 161 3.63 2.15 -1.58
N THR A 162 4.71 2.84 -1.20
CA THR A 162 5.07 4.14 -1.76
C THR A 162 5.42 4.10 -3.25
N ALA A 163 5.69 2.94 -3.85
CA ALA A 163 5.88 2.79 -5.29
C ALA A 163 4.60 3.10 -6.09
N ALA A 164 3.44 3.26 -5.42
CA ALA A 164 2.22 3.81 -5.99
C ALA A 164 2.44 5.18 -6.68
N LEU A 165 3.40 5.98 -6.22
CA LEU A 165 3.75 7.28 -6.82
C LEU A 165 4.24 7.16 -8.27
N ILE A 166 4.82 6.01 -8.62
CA ILE A 166 5.32 5.71 -9.96
C ILE A 166 4.52 4.58 -10.63
N ARG A 167 3.35 4.25 -10.07
CA ARG A 167 2.44 3.20 -10.56
C ARG A 167 3.02 1.78 -10.57
N GLU A 168 4.00 1.50 -9.70
CA GLU A 168 4.68 0.20 -9.55
C GLU A 168 4.44 -0.39 -8.15
N SER A 169 3.30 -0.08 -7.53
CA SER A 169 2.95 -0.67 -6.24
C SER A 169 2.57 -2.14 -6.40
N MET A 170 2.73 -2.91 -5.32
CA MET A 170 1.94 -4.13 -5.13
C MET A 170 0.86 -3.78 -4.12
N THR A 171 -0.39 -4.15 -4.39
CA THR A 171 -1.49 -4.02 -3.44
C THR A 171 -2.10 -5.37 -3.14
N VAL A 172 -2.23 -5.71 -1.87
CA VAL A 172 -3.06 -6.84 -1.45
C VAL A 172 -4.38 -6.31 -0.93
N ILE A 173 -5.47 -6.84 -1.47
CA ILE A 173 -6.82 -6.59 -0.99
C ILE A 173 -7.23 -7.76 -0.09
N GLY A 174 -7.65 -7.45 1.13
CA GLY A 174 -8.17 -8.43 2.07
C GLY A 174 -9.53 -8.97 1.59
N ILE A 175 -9.65 -10.29 1.53
CA ILE A 175 -10.92 -10.97 1.28
C ILE A 175 -11.77 -10.83 2.55
N SER A 176 -12.84 -10.02 2.44
CA SER A 176 -13.80 -9.80 3.52
C SER A 176 -14.69 -11.02 3.76
N ASP A 177 -15.15 -11.16 5.00
CA ASP A 177 -16.24 -12.07 5.39
C ASP A 177 -17.33 -11.25 6.14
N PRO A 178 -18.56 -11.13 5.60
CA PRO A 178 -18.99 -11.66 4.30
C PRO A 178 -18.24 -11.05 3.11
N PRO A 179 -18.18 -11.74 1.95
CA PRO A 179 -17.53 -11.22 0.75
C PRO A 179 -18.11 -9.87 0.30
N LEU A 180 -17.24 -9.03 -0.26
CA LEU A 180 -17.68 -7.75 -0.84
C LEU A 180 -18.71 -7.98 -1.96
N PRO A 181 -19.72 -7.12 -2.08
CA PRO A 181 -20.56 -7.10 -3.27
C PRO A 181 -19.70 -6.99 -4.54
N PRO A 182 -20.08 -7.66 -5.65
CA PRO A 182 -19.27 -7.66 -6.88
C PRO A 182 -18.89 -6.26 -7.37
N LYS A 183 -19.84 -5.31 -7.33
CA LYS A 183 -19.60 -3.90 -7.70
C LYS A 183 -18.45 -3.26 -6.90
N ASP A 184 -18.35 -3.56 -5.60
CA ASP A 184 -17.38 -2.96 -4.70
C ASP A 184 -16.02 -3.66 -4.87
N LYS A 185 -16.02 -4.99 -5.02
CA LYS A 185 -14.81 -5.76 -5.33
C LYS A 185 -14.15 -5.27 -6.63
N THR A 186 -14.93 -5.08 -7.69
CA THR A 186 -14.45 -4.58 -8.98
C THR A 186 -13.94 -3.15 -8.87
N LEU A 187 -14.65 -2.27 -8.16
CA LEU A 187 -14.22 -0.89 -7.94
C LEU A 187 -12.90 -0.79 -7.16
N VAL A 188 -12.77 -1.51 -6.04
CA VAL A 188 -11.55 -1.50 -5.22
C VAL A 188 -10.36 -2.06 -6.01
N THR A 189 -10.57 -3.17 -6.72
CA THR A 189 -9.53 -3.76 -7.58
C THR A 189 -9.09 -2.77 -8.66
N TRP A 190 -10.05 -2.13 -9.33
CA TRP A 190 -9.77 -1.12 -10.35
C TRP A 190 -8.96 0.05 -9.79
N ILE A 191 -9.34 0.61 -8.63
CA ILE A 191 -8.63 1.73 -7.97
C ILE A 191 -7.15 1.38 -7.80
N PHE A 192 -6.84 0.23 -7.21
CA PHE A 192 -5.46 -0.13 -6.92
C PHE A 192 -4.68 -0.61 -8.15
N LYS A 193 -5.36 -1.18 -9.15
CA LYS A 193 -4.78 -1.44 -10.48
C LYS A 193 -4.37 -0.17 -11.23
N ARG A 194 -4.69 1.04 -10.75
CA ARG A 194 -4.19 2.31 -11.35
C ARG A 194 -2.83 2.73 -10.79
N VAL A 195 -2.44 2.17 -9.65
CA VAL A 195 -1.17 2.47 -8.97
C VAL A 195 -0.21 1.29 -8.89
N GLY A 196 -0.56 0.14 -9.48
CA GLY A 196 0.31 -1.03 -9.55
C GLY A 196 -0.46 -2.33 -9.74
N ASP A 197 0.16 -3.44 -9.34
CA ASP A 197 -0.48 -4.76 -9.40
C ASP A 197 -1.29 -5.07 -8.14
N VAL A 198 -2.24 -6.01 -8.26
CA VAL A 198 -3.19 -6.37 -7.21
C VAL A 198 -3.31 -7.88 -7.08
N ILE A 199 -3.29 -8.36 -5.84
CA ILE A 199 -3.69 -9.71 -5.46
C ILE A 199 -4.74 -9.68 -4.34
N HIS A 200 -5.54 -10.74 -4.24
CA HIS A 200 -6.53 -10.89 -3.16
C HIS A 200 -6.07 -12.00 -2.23
N LEU A 201 -6.01 -11.73 -0.92
CA LEU A 201 -5.60 -12.71 0.09
C LEU A 201 -6.57 -12.69 1.28
N PRO A 202 -6.69 -13.79 2.05
CA PRO A 202 -7.45 -13.79 3.30
C PRO A 202 -7.00 -12.65 4.24
N ASP A 203 -7.93 -12.09 5.01
CA ASP A 203 -7.64 -10.98 5.93
C ASP A 203 -6.54 -11.31 6.96
N SER A 204 -6.35 -12.60 7.29
CA SER A 204 -5.28 -13.10 8.15
C SER A 204 -3.87 -12.89 7.57
N ALA A 205 -3.74 -12.66 6.26
CA ALA A 205 -2.47 -12.41 5.59
C ALA A 205 -2.07 -10.92 5.57
N MET A 206 -2.91 -10.01 6.07
CA MET A 206 -2.67 -8.57 5.94
C MET A 206 -1.47 -8.07 6.78
N ASP A 207 -1.16 -8.71 7.91
CA ASP A 207 -0.01 -8.33 8.75
C ASP A 207 1.31 -8.71 8.06
N VAL A 208 1.42 -9.93 7.51
CA VAL A 208 2.61 -10.34 6.74
C VAL A 208 2.73 -9.57 5.44
N THR A 209 1.59 -9.20 4.84
CA THR A 209 1.58 -8.30 3.70
C THR A 209 2.13 -6.92 4.07
N THR A 210 1.76 -6.37 5.22
CA THR A 210 2.29 -5.08 5.68
C THR A 210 3.81 -5.13 5.73
N ALA A 211 4.37 -6.22 6.26
CA ALA A 211 5.80 -6.44 6.31
C ALA A 211 6.46 -6.60 4.94
N LEU A 212 5.90 -7.44 4.06
CA LEU A 212 6.50 -7.76 2.77
C LEU A 212 6.31 -6.64 1.73
N VAL A 213 5.10 -6.08 1.65
CA VAL A 213 4.71 -5.10 0.62
C VAL A 213 4.91 -3.68 1.12
N GLY A 214 4.36 -3.37 2.30
CA GLY A 214 4.38 -2.02 2.85
C GLY A 214 5.78 -1.52 3.20
N SER A 215 6.56 -2.36 3.88
CA SER A 215 7.92 -2.04 4.30
C SER A 215 8.99 -2.31 3.23
N ALA A 216 8.64 -2.99 2.13
CA ALA A 216 9.58 -3.34 1.06
C ALA A 216 10.43 -2.17 0.56
N PRO A 217 9.87 -0.99 0.23
CA PRO A 217 10.69 0.12 -0.27
C PRO A 217 11.84 0.52 0.65
N ALA A 218 11.63 0.48 1.97
CA ALA A 218 12.68 0.81 2.95
C ALA A 218 13.71 -0.32 3.11
N MET A 219 13.25 -1.58 3.15
CA MET A 219 14.16 -2.72 3.29
C MET A 219 15.03 -2.91 2.03
N PHE A 220 14.43 -2.78 0.85
CA PHE A 220 15.16 -2.92 -0.41
C PHE A 220 16.03 -1.71 -0.71
N SER A 221 15.66 -0.49 -0.29
CA SER A 221 16.56 0.66 -0.40
C SER A 221 17.83 0.48 0.41
N LEU A 222 17.74 -0.12 1.61
CA LEU A 222 18.93 -0.44 2.42
C LEU A 222 19.84 -1.45 1.70
N MET A 223 19.27 -2.49 1.09
CA MET A 223 20.06 -3.47 0.32
C MET A 223 20.72 -2.83 -0.91
N LEU A 224 20.00 -1.95 -1.61
CA LEU A 224 20.51 -1.19 -2.73
C LEU A 224 21.66 -0.26 -2.30
N GLU A 225 21.49 0.44 -1.18
CA GLU A 225 22.50 1.33 -0.59
C GLU A 225 23.76 0.56 -0.22
N ALA A 226 23.64 -0.62 0.41
CA ALA A 226 24.78 -1.48 0.71
C ALA A 226 25.56 -1.91 -0.57
N ALA A 227 24.86 -2.19 -1.67
CA ALA A 227 25.49 -2.50 -2.94
C ALA A 227 26.22 -1.28 -3.54
N VAL A 228 25.64 -0.08 -3.40
CA VAL A 228 26.28 1.18 -3.81
C VAL A 228 27.55 1.43 -3.00
N ASP A 229 27.51 1.25 -1.68
CA ASP A 229 28.66 1.41 -0.80
C ASP A 229 29.81 0.47 -1.16
N GLY A 230 29.50 -0.80 -1.40
CA GLY A 230 30.48 -1.78 -1.87
C GLY A 230 31.12 -1.39 -3.20
N ALA A 231 30.34 -0.87 -4.15
CA ALA A 231 30.87 -0.43 -5.44
C ALA A 231 31.73 0.84 -5.34
N VAL A 232 31.37 1.78 -4.46
CA VAL A 232 32.17 2.98 -4.17
C VAL A 232 33.50 2.61 -3.52
N ALA A 233 33.51 1.62 -2.60
CA ALA A 233 34.73 1.10 -2.00
C ALA A 233 35.70 0.50 -3.04
N MET A 234 35.17 0.03 -4.18
CA MET A 234 35.95 -0.49 -5.31
C MET A 234 36.29 0.57 -6.37
N GLY A 235 36.03 1.85 -6.09
CA GLY A 235 36.51 2.97 -6.91
C GLY A 235 35.49 3.62 -7.84
N LEU A 236 34.21 3.23 -7.80
CA LEU A 236 33.16 3.93 -8.54
C LEU A 236 32.77 5.25 -7.87
N THR A 237 32.32 6.21 -8.68
CA THR A 237 31.60 7.38 -8.14
C THR A 237 30.26 6.92 -7.56
N ARG A 238 29.78 7.59 -6.52
CA ARG A 238 28.48 7.26 -5.91
C ARG A 238 27.32 7.38 -6.90
N VAL A 239 27.37 8.37 -7.80
CA VAL A 239 26.33 8.61 -8.81
C VAL A 239 26.26 7.44 -9.79
N ASP A 240 27.40 6.98 -10.31
CA ASP A 240 27.44 5.85 -11.24
C ASP A 240 27.05 4.55 -10.54
N ALA A 241 27.57 4.30 -9.34
CA ALA A 241 27.22 3.13 -8.53
C ALA A 241 25.71 3.05 -8.26
N GLN A 242 25.07 4.16 -7.86
CA GLN A 242 23.64 4.21 -7.63
C GLN A 242 22.84 3.94 -8.91
N ARG A 243 23.23 4.54 -10.04
CA ARG A 243 22.57 4.31 -11.33
C ARG A 243 22.67 2.84 -11.76
N MET A 244 23.87 2.26 -11.67
CA MET A 244 24.14 0.87 -12.05
C MET A 244 23.39 -0.12 -11.15
N ALA A 245 23.48 0.05 -9.82
CA ALA A 245 22.81 -0.83 -8.87
C ALA A 245 21.28 -0.80 -9.04
N THR A 246 20.70 0.39 -9.25
CA THR A 246 19.25 0.55 -9.46
C THR A 246 18.80 -0.20 -10.71
N GLN A 247 19.52 -0.04 -11.82
CA GLN A 247 19.17 -0.70 -13.09
C GLN A 247 19.39 -2.21 -13.01
N ALA A 248 20.45 -2.69 -12.36
CA ALA A 248 20.72 -4.11 -12.18
C ALA A 248 19.64 -4.79 -11.32
N MET A 249 19.22 -4.15 -10.23
CA MET A 249 18.15 -4.64 -9.37
C MET A 249 16.82 -4.69 -10.13
N ARG A 250 16.46 -3.64 -10.86
CA ARG A 250 15.25 -3.61 -11.73
C ARG A 250 15.27 -4.69 -12.80
N GLY A 251 16.41 -4.93 -13.45
CA GLY A 251 16.56 -5.98 -14.45
C GLY A 251 16.37 -7.38 -13.83
N THR A 252 16.95 -7.60 -12.66
CA THR A 252 16.83 -8.87 -11.92
C THR A 252 15.38 -9.16 -11.54
N THR A 253 14.64 -8.17 -11.04
CA THR A 253 13.21 -8.35 -10.73
C THR A 253 12.37 -8.60 -11.98
N GLY A 254 12.70 -7.95 -13.09
CA GLY A 254 12.04 -8.17 -14.38
C GLY A 254 12.22 -9.60 -14.91
N LEU A 255 13.40 -10.19 -14.75
CA LEU A 255 13.65 -11.59 -15.12
C LEU A 255 12.81 -12.56 -14.27
N ILE A 256 12.72 -12.30 -12.96
CA ILE A 256 11.89 -13.12 -12.06
C ILE A 256 10.40 -13.00 -12.44
N GLN A 257 9.93 -11.79 -12.73
CA GLN A 257 8.55 -11.58 -13.20
C GLN A 257 8.27 -12.27 -14.54
N ALA A 258 9.27 -12.40 -15.41
CA ALA A 258 9.16 -13.14 -16.67
C ALA A 258 9.15 -14.68 -16.49
N GLY A 259 9.21 -15.18 -15.24
CA GLY A 259 9.06 -16.60 -14.91
C GLY A 259 10.36 -17.30 -14.49
N GLU A 260 11.49 -16.59 -14.42
CA GLU A 260 12.74 -17.19 -13.92
C GLU A 260 12.67 -17.46 -12.41
N HIS A 261 12.91 -18.71 -12.01
CA HIS A 261 13.00 -19.05 -10.59
C HIS A 261 14.27 -18.44 -9.97
N PRO A 262 14.22 -17.78 -8.79
CA PRO A 262 15.38 -17.09 -8.21
C PRO A 262 16.65 -17.94 -8.06
N THR A 263 16.51 -19.21 -7.66
CA THR A 263 17.65 -20.14 -7.57
C THR A 263 18.26 -20.43 -8.93
N VAL A 264 17.43 -20.61 -9.97
CA VAL A 264 17.88 -20.90 -11.33
C VAL A 264 18.58 -19.68 -11.93
N LEU A 265 18.03 -18.48 -11.70
CA LEU A 265 18.67 -17.24 -12.13
C LEU A 265 20.05 -17.06 -11.48
N ARG A 266 20.17 -17.34 -10.17
CA ARG A 266 21.45 -17.30 -9.45
C ARG A 266 22.47 -18.27 -10.04
N GLU A 267 22.04 -19.49 -10.38
CA GLU A 267 22.90 -20.51 -11.03
C GLU A 267 23.33 -20.08 -12.43
N LYS A 268 22.39 -19.59 -13.26
CA LYS A 268 22.67 -19.12 -14.63
C LYS A 268 23.73 -18.01 -14.69
N VAL A 269 23.77 -17.13 -13.68
CA VAL A 269 24.71 -16.00 -13.62
C VAL A 269 26.05 -16.39 -12.96
N SER A 270 26.14 -17.59 -12.37
CA SER A 270 27.33 -18.07 -11.67
C SER A 270 28.15 -19.01 -12.54
N THR A 271 29.29 -18.55 -13.03
CA THR A 271 30.24 -19.41 -13.77
C THR A 271 31.23 -20.09 -12.82
N PRO A 272 31.70 -21.32 -13.13
CA PRO A 272 32.72 -22.00 -12.33
C PRO A 272 33.99 -21.15 -12.20
N GLY A 273 34.41 -20.87 -10.95
CA GLY A 273 35.57 -20.02 -10.65
C GLY A 273 35.39 -18.52 -10.94
N GLY A 274 34.18 -18.08 -11.32
CA GLY A 274 33.89 -16.69 -11.65
C GLY A 274 33.73 -15.76 -10.44
N CYS A 275 33.66 -14.46 -10.69
CA CYS A 275 33.48 -13.46 -9.64
C CYS A 275 32.13 -13.56 -8.90
N THR A 276 31.05 -13.94 -9.61
CA THR A 276 29.70 -14.07 -9.03
C THR A 276 29.67 -15.05 -7.86
N ILE A 277 30.28 -16.23 -8.01
CA ILE A 277 30.25 -17.25 -6.94
C ILE A 277 31.06 -16.79 -5.72
N GLY A 278 32.16 -16.06 -5.91
CA GLY A 278 32.91 -15.45 -4.82
C GLY A 278 32.08 -14.46 -4.02
N GLY A 279 31.34 -13.58 -4.69
CA GLY A 279 30.41 -12.65 -4.03
C GLY A 279 29.26 -13.35 -3.31
N LEU A 280 28.67 -14.38 -3.92
CA LEU A 280 27.60 -15.17 -3.30
C LEU A 280 28.05 -15.87 -2.02
N LEU A 281 29.27 -16.43 -1.97
CA LEU A 281 29.79 -17.08 -0.77
C LEU A 281 29.91 -16.10 0.41
N VAL A 282 30.37 -14.87 0.18
CA VAL A 282 30.41 -13.84 1.23
C VAL A 282 29.01 -13.50 1.75
N LEU A 283 27.99 -13.45 0.89
CA LEU A 283 26.60 -13.24 1.32
C LEU A 283 26.06 -14.42 2.15
N GLU A 284 26.47 -15.65 1.84
CA GLU A 284 26.11 -16.83 2.63
C GLU A 284 26.81 -16.85 3.99
N GLU A 285 28.11 -16.52 4.04
CA GLU A 285 28.89 -16.36 5.27
C GLU A 285 28.26 -15.30 6.19
N GLY A 286 27.77 -14.20 5.61
CA GLY A 286 27.02 -13.16 6.32
C GLY A 286 25.60 -13.56 6.73
N GLY A 287 25.11 -14.74 6.34
CA GLY A 287 23.79 -15.24 6.71
C GLY A 287 22.64 -14.38 6.18
N VAL A 288 22.81 -13.76 4.99
CA VAL A 288 21.88 -12.76 4.43
C VAL A 288 20.45 -13.30 4.35
N ARG A 289 20.26 -14.54 3.92
CA ARG A 289 18.93 -15.18 3.88
C ARG A 289 18.25 -15.15 5.25
N GLY A 290 18.99 -15.56 6.29
CA GLY A 290 18.49 -15.57 7.66
C GLY A 290 18.17 -14.16 8.17
N ALA A 291 19.02 -13.18 7.87
CA ALA A 291 18.80 -11.78 8.26
C ALA A 291 17.52 -11.19 7.64
N VAL A 292 17.35 -11.34 6.32
CA VAL A 292 16.18 -10.84 5.60
C VAL A 292 14.90 -11.54 6.05
N SER A 293 14.91 -12.87 6.17
CA SER A 293 13.74 -13.61 6.66
C SER A 293 13.34 -13.23 8.08
N ARG A 294 14.31 -13.00 8.98
CA ARG A 294 14.03 -12.51 10.35
C ARG A 294 13.44 -11.10 10.33
N ALA A 295 13.94 -10.20 9.48
CA ALA A 295 13.40 -8.85 9.37
C ALA A 295 11.91 -8.85 8.96
N ILE A 296 11.51 -9.70 8.00
CA ILE A 296 10.10 -9.83 7.60
C ILE A 296 9.23 -10.40 8.73
N ARG A 297 9.70 -11.44 9.42
CA ARG A 297 8.99 -12.04 10.55
C ARG A 297 8.78 -11.03 11.69
N GLU A 298 9.83 -10.31 12.05
CA GLU A 298 9.76 -9.31 13.11
C GLU A 298 8.80 -8.17 12.73
N THR A 299 8.91 -7.67 11.50
CA THR A 299 8.02 -6.62 10.98
C THR A 299 6.55 -7.09 10.97
N THR A 300 6.30 -8.37 10.69
CA THR A 300 4.95 -8.96 10.76
C THR A 300 4.40 -8.93 12.19
N CYS A 301 5.21 -9.34 13.17
CA CYS A 301 4.82 -9.28 14.59
C CYS A 301 4.54 -7.83 15.03
N VAL A 302 5.39 -6.89 14.63
CA VAL A 302 5.24 -5.46 14.91
C VAL A 302 3.96 -4.90 14.29
N ALA A 303 3.68 -5.21 13.02
CA ALA A 303 2.46 -4.80 12.33
C ALA A 303 1.20 -5.30 13.05
N SER A 304 1.22 -6.55 13.52
CA SER A 304 0.12 -7.13 14.29
C SER A 304 -0.13 -6.39 15.62
N GLN A 305 0.93 -5.92 16.29
CA GLN A 305 0.80 -5.15 17.53
C GLN A 305 0.26 -3.74 17.31
N LEU A 306 0.64 -3.08 16.20
CA LEU A 306 0.07 -1.78 15.82
C LEU A 306 -1.45 -1.86 15.67
N GLY A 307 -1.96 -2.95 15.10
CA GLY A 307 -3.40 -3.22 14.98
C GLY A 307 -4.17 -3.29 16.29
N LYS A 308 -3.47 -3.64 17.37
CA LYS A 308 -4.01 -3.75 18.73
C LYS A 308 -3.91 -2.43 19.50
N GLY A 309 -3.44 -1.34 18.87
CA GLY A 309 -3.25 -0.04 19.50
C GLY A 309 -2.01 0.06 20.39
N VAL A 310 -1.10 -0.92 20.34
CA VAL A 310 0.15 -0.89 21.10
C VAL A 310 1.06 0.18 20.52
N GLN A 311 1.60 1.05 21.38
CA GLN A 311 2.60 2.05 21.00
C GLN A 311 4.00 1.58 21.37
N GLY A 312 5.03 2.06 20.67
CA GLY A 312 6.41 1.66 20.96
C GLY A 312 6.69 0.18 20.70
N VAL A 313 6.00 -0.43 19.73
CA VAL A 313 6.09 -1.86 19.35
C VAL A 313 7.49 -2.37 18.97
N ASN A 314 8.42 -1.45 18.70
CA ASN A 314 9.83 -1.72 18.41
C ASN A 314 10.76 -1.45 19.61
N GLY A 315 10.22 -1.17 20.79
CA GLY A 315 11.01 -1.08 22.02
C GLY A 315 11.78 -2.39 22.19
N THR A 316 13.06 -2.30 22.53
CA THR A 316 13.94 -3.46 22.73
C THR A 316 13.23 -4.47 23.63
N ARG A 317 12.86 -5.62 23.05
CA ARG A 317 12.44 -6.78 23.85
C ARG A 317 13.57 -7.02 24.86
N PRO A 318 13.28 -7.23 26.16
CA PRO A 318 14.34 -7.61 27.09
C PRO A 318 15.10 -8.80 26.47
N PRO A 319 16.44 -8.83 26.56
CA PRO A 319 17.23 -9.90 25.97
C PRO A 319 16.60 -11.23 26.36
N LEU A 320 16.45 -12.13 25.39
CA LEU A 320 16.09 -13.52 25.64
C LEU A 320 17.00 -13.97 26.78
N LYS A 321 16.41 -14.34 27.92
CA LYS A 321 17.19 -14.94 29.00
C LYS A 321 17.84 -16.18 28.40
N ASP A 322 19.17 -16.16 28.34
CA ASP A 322 20.00 -17.29 27.96
C ASP A 322 19.62 -18.55 28.78
#